data_AF-A0A1I6BP94-F1
#
_entry.id   AF-A0A1I6BP94-F1
#
_cell.length_a   1.000
_cell.length_b   1.000
_cell.length_c   1.000
_cell.angle_alpha   90.00
_cell.angle_beta   90.00
_cell.angle_gamma   90.00
#
_symmetry.space_group_name_H-M   'P 1'
#
loop_
_entity.id
_entity.type
_entity.pdbx_description
1 polymer ?
#
loop_
_entity_poly.entity_id
_entity_poly.type
_entity_poly.pdbx_seq_one_letter_code
_entity_poly.pdbx_strand_id
1 'polypeptide(L)'
;MQQPPLLDTINQAIVVAHGSATAPHYGFLQKTYDKRPYQPLIDDLALRFAITDTTDLNYDSAMVYHLRQQEEHCLLLSLVGKFFLLFDSIVDRKRLVEQPATEEARAVFRAAQQHGFVPIDRETLKRRTCLVDYEGRTNTVWEALFDRS
;
A
#
# COMPACT_ATOMS: atom_id res chain seq x y z
N MET A 1 -1.77 27.05 0.28
CA MET A 1 -2.79 26.06 -0.15
C MET A 1 -2.81 24.96 0.91
N GLN A 2 -3.95 24.73 1.56
CA GLN A 2 -4.08 23.63 2.52
C GLN A 2 -4.07 22.31 1.74
N GLN A 3 -3.29 21.32 2.19
CA GLN A 3 -3.38 19.97 1.62
C GLN A 3 -4.79 19.42 1.88
N PRO A 4 -5.42 18.75 0.91
CA PRO A 4 -6.70 18.08 1.13
C PRO A 4 -6.53 17.02 2.25
N PRO A 5 -7.58 16.79 3.06
CA PRO A 5 -7.58 15.70 4.04
C PRO A 5 -7.14 14.37 3.40
N LEU A 6 -6.36 13.57 4.13
CA LEU A 6 -5.84 12.29 3.63
C LEU A 6 -6.95 11.37 3.10
N LEU A 7 -8.11 11.32 3.78
CA LEU A 7 -9.23 10.49 3.35
C LEU A 7 -9.82 10.94 2.00
N ASP A 8 -9.84 12.24 1.71
CA ASP A 8 -10.33 12.75 0.42
C ASP A 8 -9.35 12.36 -0.70
N THR A 9 -8.05 12.41 -0.41
CA THR A 9 -7.01 11.93 -1.33
C THR A 9 -7.14 10.44 -1.61
N ILE A 10 -7.43 9.64 -0.59
CA ILE A 10 -7.69 8.19 -0.72
C ILE A 10 -8.93 7.93 -1.58
N ASN A 11 -10.06 8.58 -1.27
CA ASN A 11 -11.30 8.42 -2.02
C ASN A 11 -11.14 8.82 -3.49
N GLN A 12 -10.37 9.88 -3.77
CA GLN A 12 -10.05 10.27 -5.14
C GLN A 12 -9.23 9.20 -5.86
N ALA A 13 -8.21 8.62 -5.20
CA ALA A 13 -7.41 7.54 -5.77
C ALA A 13 -8.25 6.30 -6.09
N ILE A 14 -9.15 5.92 -5.19
CA ILE A 14 -10.11 4.82 -5.38
C ILE A 14 -10.94 5.05 -6.64
N VAL A 15 -11.59 6.21 -6.78
CA VAL A 15 -12.42 6.52 -7.96
C VAL A 15 -11.60 6.48 -9.25
N VAL A 16 -10.37 7.01 -9.22
CA VAL A 16 -9.47 7.02 -10.38
C VAL A 16 -9.06 5.60 -10.79
N ALA A 17 -8.71 4.74 -9.83
CA ALA A 17 -8.24 3.39 -10.12
C ALA A 17 -9.37 2.46 -10.58
N HIS A 18 -10.50 2.48 -9.89
CA HIS A 18 -11.64 1.58 -10.15
C HIS A 18 -12.59 2.11 -11.23
N GLY A 19 -12.53 3.40 -11.58
CA GLY A 19 -13.45 4.08 -12.48
C GLY A 19 -14.81 4.41 -11.85
N SER A 20 -15.27 3.61 -10.88
CA SER A 20 -16.48 3.85 -10.09
C SER A 20 -16.30 3.31 -8.67
N ALA A 21 -16.75 4.08 -7.67
CA ALA A 21 -16.72 3.64 -6.27
C ALA A 21 -17.89 2.70 -5.92
N THR A 22 -18.99 2.73 -6.68
CA THR A 22 -20.19 1.89 -6.43
C THR A 22 -20.32 0.71 -7.39
N ALA A 23 -19.49 0.68 -8.44
CA ALA A 23 -19.38 -0.44 -9.38
C ALA A 23 -17.89 -0.66 -9.72
N PRO A 24 -17.08 -1.08 -8.73
CA PRO A 24 -15.63 -1.09 -8.89
C PRO A 24 -15.15 -2.14 -9.89
N HIS A 25 -14.24 -1.72 -10.77
CA HIS A 25 -13.61 -2.62 -11.72
C HIS A 25 -12.18 -2.95 -11.28
N TYR A 26 -11.89 -4.22 -11.02
CA TYR A 26 -10.58 -4.68 -10.53
C TYR A 26 -9.62 -5.16 -11.63
N GLY A 27 -10.07 -5.23 -12.88
CA GLY A 27 -9.25 -5.74 -14.00
C GLY A 27 -8.02 -4.88 -14.35
N PHE A 28 -7.81 -3.76 -13.67
CA PHE A 28 -6.57 -2.99 -13.79
C PHE A 28 -5.43 -3.58 -12.97
N LEU A 29 -5.70 -4.31 -11.88
CA LEU A 29 -4.66 -4.75 -10.91
C LEU A 29 -3.54 -5.53 -11.60
N GLN A 30 -3.88 -6.60 -12.33
CA GLN A 30 -2.90 -7.40 -13.08
C GLN A 30 -2.13 -6.55 -14.09
N LYS A 31 -2.83 -5.72 -14.87
CA LYS A 31 -2.21 -4.86 -15.89
C LYS A 31 -1.26 -3.83 -15.28
N THR A 32 -1.57 -3.32 -14.09
CA THR A 32 -0.71 -2.40 -13.36
C THR A 32 0.47 -3.14 -12.78
N TYR A 33 0.26 -4.28 -12.12
CA TYR A 33 1.33 -5.13 -11.59
C TYR A 33 2.36 -5.53 -12.66
N ASP A 34 1.90 -5.98 -13.83
CA ASP A 34 2.77 -6.42 -14.94
C ASP A 34 3.68 -5.30 -15.47
N LYS A 35 3.25 -4.04 -15.34
CA LYS A 35 4.07 -2.87 -15.71
C LYS A 35 5.16 -2.56 -14.71
N ARG A 36 5.17 -3.21 -13.54
CA ARG A 36 6.10 -2.99 -12.43
C ARG A 36 6.26 -1.49 -12.09
N PRO A 37 5.17 -0.79 -11.76
CA PRO A 37 5.15 0.67 -11.63
C PRO A 37 6.07 1.18 -10.52
N TYR A 38 6.42 0.30 -9.58
CA TYR A 38 7.23 0.62 -8.41
C TYR A 38 8.67 0.13 -8.53
N GLN A 39 9.08 -0.43 -9.69
CA GLN A 39 10.44 -0.91 -9.91
C GLN A 39 11.51 0.12 -9.51
N PRO A 40 11.39 1.43 -9.81
CA PRO A 40 12.40 2.40 -9.37
C PRO A 40 12.59 2.46 -7.85
N LEU A 41 11.50 2.34 -7.07
CA LEU A 41 11.60 2.28 -5.61
C LEU A 41 12.23 0.97 -5.15
N ILE A 42 11.87 -0.14 -5.79
CA ILE A 42 12.41 -1.47 -5.46
C ILE A 42 13.90 -1.54 -5.77
N ASP A 43 14.34 -0.98 -6.90
CA ASP A 43 15.76 -0.90 -7.26
C ASP A 43 16.56 -0.11 -6.23
N ASP A 44 16.02 1.01 -5.74
CA ASP A 44 16.67 1.86 -4.73
C ASP A 44 16.76 1.16 -3.36
N LEU A 45 15.71 0.43 -2.98
CA LEU A 45 15.71 -0.41 -1.78
C LEU A 45 16.65 -1.62 -1.91
N ALA A 46 16.76 -2.21 -3.10
CA ALA A 46 17.61 -3.37 -3.36
C ALA A 46 19.11 -3.09 -3.19
N LEU A 47 19.51 -1.81 -3.17
CA LEU A 47 20.87 -1.40 -2.81
C LEU A 47 21.23 -1.71 -1.35
N ARG A 48 20.24 -1.94 -0.49
CA ARG A 48 20.42 -2.14 0.97
C ARG A 48 19.78 -3.43 1.47
N PHE A 49 18.68 -3.85 0.87
CA PHE A 49 17.87 -4.98 1.32
C PHE A 49 17.92 -6.12 0.31
N ALA A 50 17.92 -7.36 0.80
CA ALA A 50 17.47 -8.49 0.00
C ALA A 50 15.94 -8.43 -0.11
N ILE A 51 15.41 -8.40 -1.34
CA ILE A 51 13.98 -8.20 -1.59
C ILE A 51 13.37 -9.43 -2.27
N THR A 52 12.23 -9.87 -1.75
CA THR A 52 11.39 -10.91 -2.37
C THR A 52 10.00 -10.34 -2.62
N ASP A 53 9.50 -10.43 -3.85
CA ASP A 53 8.10 -10.14 -4.19
C ASP A 53 7.23 -11.33 -3.79
N THR A 54 6.24 -11.09 -2.94
CA THR A 54 5.29 -12.09 -2.42
C THR A 54 3.84 -11.71 -2.70
N THR A 55 3.62 -10.84 -3.69
CA THR A 55 2.30 -10.37 -4.10
C THR A 55 1.38 -11.52 -4.54
N ASP A 56 0.17 -11.59 -3.99
CA ASP A 56 -0.90 -12.46 -4.50
C ASP A 56 -2.10 -11.62 -4.95
N LEU A 57 -2.17 -11.32 -6.25
CA LEU A 57 -3.21 -10.47 -6.83
C LEU A 57 -4.64 -11.07 -6.78
N ASN A 58 -4.80 -12.31 -6.31
CA ASN A 58 -6.12 -12.86 -6.04
C ASN A 58 -6.75 -12.26 -4.78
N TYR A 59 -5.90 -11.81 -3.84
CA TYR A 59 -6.30 -11.31 -2.52
C TYR A 59 -5.77 -9.91 -2.24
N ASP A 60 -4.68 -9.49 -2.88
CA ASP A 60 -4.06 -8.19 -2.63
C ASP A 60 -4.48 -7.15 -3.66
N SER A 61 -4.83 -5.96 -3.17
CA SER A 61 -4.91 -4.72 -3.97
C SER A 61 -3.58 -3.93 -3.92
N ALA A 62 -2.49 -4.59 -3.54
CA ALA A 62 -1.17 -4.03 -3.32
C ALA A 62 -0.07 -4.97 -3.84
N MET A 63 1.11 -4.42 -4.12
CA MET A 63 2.33 -5.22 -4.25
C MET A 63 2.93 -5.45 -2.86
N VAL A 64 3.28 -6.70 -2.55
CA VAL A 64 3.82 -7.11 -1.26
C VAL A 64 5.28 -7.50 -1.43
N TYR A 65 6.16 -6.86 -0.65
CA TYR A 65 7.58 -7.14 -0.67
C TYR A 65 8.08 -7.50 0.71
N HIS A 66 8.87 -8.56 0.78
CA HIS A 66 9.66 -8.89 1.96
C HIS A 66 11.04 -8.28 1.81
N LEU A 67 11.43 -7.46 2.77
CA LEU A 67 12.74 -6.80 2.83
C LEU A 67 13.52 -7.45 3.97
N ARG A 68 14.76 -7.87 3.69
CA ARG A 68 15.64 -8.47 4.69
C ARG A 68 17.03 -7.85 4.63
N GLN A 69 17.49 -7.35 5.78
CA GLN A 69 18.88 -7.00 6.01
C GLN A 69 19.31 -7.57 7.37
N GLN A 70 19.30 -6.77 8.44
CA GLN A 70 19.45 -7.28 9.82
C GLN A 70 18.08 -7.60 10.42
N GLU A 71 17.08 -6.79 10.09
CA GLU A 71 15.67 -7.01 10.43
C GLU A 71 14.91 -7.53 9.20
N GLU A 72 13.73 -8.08 9.46
CA GLU A 72 12.79 -8.47 8.43
C GLU A 72 11.61 -7.50 8.43
N HIS A 73 11.22 -7.05 7.24
CA HIS A 73 10.09 -6.15 7.09
C HIS A 73 9.18 -6.61 5.96
N CYS A 74 7.88 -6.31 6.09
CA CYS A 74 6.89 -6.51 5.05
C CYS A 74 6.41 -5.12 4.57
N LEU A 75 6.71 -4.78 3.32
CA LEU A 75 6.32 -3.53 2.67
C LEU A 75 5.13 -3.80 1.75
N LEU A 76 4.03 -3.09 1.97
CA LEU A 76 2.87 -3.11 1.08
C LEU A 76 2.79 -1.79 0.32
N LEU A 77 2.72 -1.86 -1.01
CA LEU A 77 2.56 -0.70 -1.90
C LEU A 77 1.21 -0.81 -2.61
N SER A 78 0.27 0.08 -2.30
CA SER A 78 -1.08 0.03 -2.89
C SER A 78 -1.04 0.19 -4.41
N LEU A 79 -1.82 -0.61 -5.14
CA LEU A 79 -2.02 -0.45 -6.59
C LEU A 79 -3.10 0.60 -6.94
N VAL A 80 -3.83 1.09 -5.94
CA VAL A 80 -4.94 2.06 -6.06
C VAL A 80 -4.45 3.51 -5.92
N GLY A 81 -3.23 3.71 -5.42
CA GLY A 81 -2.59 5.02 -5.29
C GLY A 81 -1.22 4.91 -4.63
N LYS A 82 -0.49 6.02 -4.53
CA LYS A 82 0.84 6.04 -3.89
C LYS A 82 0.72 6.04 -2.36
N PHE A 83 0.26 4.92 -1.81
CA PHE A 83 0.14 4.69 -0.36
C PHE A 83 0.93 3.46 0.03
N PHE A 84 1.51 3.47 1.24
CA PHE A 84 2.27 2.32 1.71
C PHE A 84 2.05 2.01 3.20
N LEU A 85 2.34 0.76 3.54
CA LEU A 85 2.45 0.27 4.91
C LEU A 85 3.77 -0.47 5.06
N LEU A 86 4.36 -0.39 6.25
CA LEU A 86 5.52 -1.18 6.62
C LEU A 86 5.21 -1.95 7.91
N PHE A 87 5.46 -3.25 7.92
CA PHE A 87 5.38 -4.08 9.12
C PHE A 87 6.77 -4.56 9.51
N ASP A 88 6.99 -4.73 10.81
CA ASP A 88 8.26 -5.17 11.40
C ASP A 88 8.50 -6.69 11.29
N SER A 89 7.63 -7.41 10.61
CA SER A 89 7.67 -8.86 10.47
C SER A 89 6.96 -9.31 9.21
N ILE A 90 7.54 -10.32 8.58
CA ILE A 90 7.02 -10.98 7.38
C ILE A 90 5.82 -11.89 7.70
N VAL A 91 5.79 -12.49 8.88
CA VAL A 91 4.90 -13.63 9.17
C VAL A 91 3.51 -13.19 9.63
N ASP A 92 3.45 -12.15 10.46
CA ASP A 92 2.21 -11.84 11.19
C ASP A 92 1.56 -10.52 10.80
N ARG A 93 2.24 -9.62 10.07
CA ARG A 93 1.73 -8.27 9.69
C ARG A 93 0.99 -7.57 10.87
N LYS A 94 1.38 -7.86 12.12
CA LYS A 94 0.64 -7.41 13.32
C LYS A 94 1.08 -6.03 13.76
N ARG A 95 2.37 -5.76 13.67
CA ARG A 95 2.98 -4.54 14.16
C ARG A 95 3.35 -3.63 12.99
N LEU A 96 2.35 -2.83 12.61
CA LEU A 96 2.52 -1.71 11.71
C LEU A 96 3.55 -0.73 12.29
N VAL A 97 4.54 -0.39 11.47
CA VAL A 97 5.55 0.62 11.77
C VAL A 97 4.97 1.97 11.36
N GLU A 98 4.46 2.72 12.32
CA GLU A 98 3.93 4.09 12.10
C GLU A 98 5.02 5.15 12.35
N GLN A 99 5.99 4.81 13.19
CA GLN A 99 7.14 5.65 13.53
C GLN A 99 8.42 4.81 13.42
N PRO A 100 9.25 4.99 12.39
CA PRO A 100 10.42 4.15 12.17
C PRO A 100 11.50 4.37 13.24
N ALA A 101 11.60 3.42 14.17
CA ALA A 101 12.55 3.46 15.29
C ALA A 101 13.96 2.96 14.91
N THR A 102 14.06 2.08 13.92
CA THR A 102 15.32 1.46 13.46
C THR A 102 15.85 2.19 12.23
N GLU A 103 17.15 2.06 11.95
CA GLU A 103 17.75 2.72 10.77
C GLU A 103 17.22 2.11 9.47
N GLU A 104 16.98 0.80 9.46
CA GLU A 104 16.39 0.05 8.34
C GLU A 104 14.97 0.56 8.04
N ALA A 105 14.08 0.60 9.03
CA ALA A 105 12.74 1.15 8.87
C ALA A 105 12.77 2.62 8.40
N ARG A 106 13.69 3.45 8.91
CA ARG A 106 13.86 4.84 8.47
C ARG A 106 14.31 4.92 7.02
N ALA A 107 15.18 4.01 6.57
CA ALA A 107 15.62 3.95 5.18
C ALA A 107 14.44 3.61 4.26
N VAL A 108 13.62 2.63 4.62
CA VAL A 108 12.41 2.27 3.84
C VAL A 108 11.43 3.44 3.74
N PHE A 109 11.12 4.09 4.87
CA PHE A 109 10.23 5.26 4.90
C PHE A 109 10.74 6.39 4.00
N ARG A 110 12.04 6.72 4.11
CA ARG A 110 12.65 7.79 3.31
C ARG A 110 12.58 7.47 1.81
N ALA A 111 12.95 6.26 1.41
CA ALA A 111 12.90 5.84 0.01
C ALA A 111 11.46 5.91 -0.51
N ALA A 112 10.49 5.33 0.20
CA ALA A 112 9.08 5.37 -0.21
C ALA A 112 8.58 6.82 -0.38
N GLN A 113 8.87 7.70 0.58
CA GLN A 113 8.47 9.11 0.52
C GLN A 113 9.17 9.88 -0.62
N GLN A 114 10.44 9.61 -0.90
CA GLN A 114 11.16 10.18 -2.04
C GLN A 114 10.52 9.79 -3.38
N HIS A 115 9.96 8.59 -3.47
CA HIS A 115 9.19 8.11 -4.62
C HIS A 115 7.72 8.56 -4.60
N GLY A 116 7.34 9.40 -3.63
CA GLY A 116 6.03 10.04 -3.52
C GLY A 116 4.95 9.19 -2.84
N PHE A 117 5.33 8.15 -2.10
CA PHE A 117 4.40 7.35 -1.31
C PHE A 117 4.07 8.00 0.02
N VAL A 118 2.81 7.89 0.43
CA VAL A 118 2.29 8.39 1.69
C VAL A 118 2.09 7.22 2.65
N PRO A 119 2.67 7.24 3.87
CA PRO A 119 2.43 6.20 4.86
C PRO A 119 1.00 6.33 5.40
N ILE A 120 0.33 5.21 5.63
CA ILE A 120 -1.00 5.17 6.24
C ILE A 120 -0.92 4.64 7.67
N ASP A 121 -1.49 5.40 8.61
CA ASP A 121 -1.55 5.01 10.03
C ASP A 121 -2.70 4.04 10.33
N ARG A 122 -2.65 3.40 11.50
CA ARG A 122 -3.60 2.36 11.92
C ARG A 122 -5.03 2.88 12.07
N GLU A 123 -5.20 4.13 12.48
CA GLU A 123 -6.53 4.72 12.66
C GLU A 123 -7.18 5.03 11.32
N THR A 124 -6.39 5.51 10.36
CA THR A 124 -6.82 5.75 8.99
C THR A 124 -7.21 4.46 8.29
N LEU A 125 -6.47 3.36 8.49
CA LEU A 125 -6.80 2.04 7.93
C LEU A 125 -8.22 1.57 8.28
N LYS A 126 -8.74 1.92 9.46
CA LYS A 126 -10.08 1.53 9.93
C LYS A 126 -11.21 2.41 9.40
N ARG A 127 -10.88 3.57 8.81
CA ARG A 127 -11.90 4.51 8.32
C ARG A 127 -12.60 3.95 7.09
N ARG A 128 -13.89 4.24 6.97
CA ARG A 128 -14.68 3.90 5.78
C ARG A 128 -14.31 4.82 4.61
N THR A 129 -14.34 4.26 3.42
CA THR A 129 -14.07 4.94 2.15
C THR A 129 -15.36 5.09 1.34
N CYS A 130 -15.24 5.68 0.14
CA CYS A 130 -16.33 5.72 -0.83
C CYS A 130 -16.55 4.39 -1.58
N LEU A 131 -15.59 3.44 -1.53
CA LEU A 131 -15.69 2.16 -2.23
C LEU A 131 -16.77 1.30 -1.60
N VAL A 132 -17.64 0.74 -2.45
CA VAL A 132 -18.73 -0.14 -2.04
C VAL A 132 -18.50 -1.53 -2.64
N ASP A 133 -18.62 -2.56 -1.82
CA ASP A 133 -18.55 -3.96 -2.26
C ASP A 133 -19.84 -4.41 -2.98
N TYR A 134 -19.83 -5.66 -3.46
CA TYR A 134 -20.97 -6.25 -4.17
C TYR A 134 -22.21 -6.47 -3.27
N GLU A 135 -22.05 -6.40 -1.94
CA GLU A 135 -23.13 -6.49 -0.95
C GLU A 135 -23.68 -5.11 -0.56
N GLY A 136 -23.13 -4.03 -1.11
CA GLY A 136 -23.55 -2.67 -0.80
C GLY A 136 -22.90 -2.08 0.46
N ARG A 137 -21.87 -2.73 1.02
CA ARG A 137 -21.15 -2.26 2.22
C ARG A 137 -19.97 -1.37 1.83
N THR A 138 -19.69 -0.36 2.63
CA THR A 138 -18.54 0.52 2.40
C THR A 138 -17.24 -0.11 2.90
N ASN A 139 -16.24 -0.20 2.05
CA ASN A 139 -14.93 -0.74 2.40
C ASN A 139 -14.17 0.24 3.30
N THR A 140 -13.41 -0.32 4.23
CA THR A 140 -12.38 0.40 4.98
C THR A 140 -11.20 0.78 4.07
N VAL A 141 -10.32 1.67 4.54
CA VAL A 141 -9.09 2.02 3.82
C VAL A 141 -8.19 0.79 3.60
N TRP A 142 -8.14 -0.14 4.57
CA TRP A 142 -7.45 -1.42 4.39
C TRP A 142 -8.00 -2.21 3.20
N GLU A 143 -9.31 -2.47 3.22
CA GLU A 143 -10.04 -3.24 2.19
C GLU A 143 -10.03 -2.54 0.82
N ALA A 144 -9.88 -1.22 0.78
CA ALA A 144 -9.87 -0.48 -0.48
C ALA A 144 -8.48 -0.34 -1.10
N LEU A 145 -7.40 -0.33 -0.30
CA LEU A 145 -6.06 -0.02 -0.79
C LEU A 145 -5.10 -1.22 -0.80
N PHE A 146 -5.33 -2.22 0.04
CA PHE A 146 -4.35 -3.28 0.30
C PHE A 146 -4.92 -4.68 0.20
N ASP A 147 -6.21 -4.86 0.44
CA ASP A 147 -6.89 -6.15 0.44
C ASP A 147 -7.98 -6.17 -0.65
N ARG A 148 -8.44 -7.36 -1.00
CA ARG A 148 -9.56 -7.60 -1.92
C ARG A 148 -10.50 -8.59 -1.24
N SER A 149 -11.05 -8.13 -0.11
CA SER A 149 -12.10 -8.81 0.68
C SER A 149 -13.39 -8.95 -0.10
#